data_AF-A0A843E5D9-F1
#
_entry.id   AF-A0A843E5D9-F1
#
_cell.length_a   1.000
_cell.length_b   1.000
_cell.length_c   1.000
_cell.angle_alpha   90.00
_cell.angle_beta   90.00
_cell.angle_gamma   90.00
#
_symmetry.space_group_name_H-M   'P 1'
#
loop_
_entity.id
_entity.type
_entity.pdbx_description
1 polymer ?
#
loop_
_entity_poly.entity_id
_entity_poly.type
_entity_poly.pdbx_seq_one_letter_code
_entity_poly.pdbx_strand_id
1 'polypeptide(L)'
;NEIGAERGNNGMPKLLPGLNLIAGLDGETSGTYTQNMDFLRNLLDEQLLIRRINIRQVLPIRKEFDVKVNPNRFKKFKEDVRNDIDHEMLKRLVPKGTVLKDVFMEIHDVKTTFGRQIGSYPLLIGIPYKLELGKTYDIVVTDWGMRSITGIENEVDINHLTMTSLAGLPGIGKKRASKIVMARPFTDLAQLEKVIDDPHVFNDLRGHIILK
;
A
#
# COMPACT_ATOMS: atom_id res chain seq x y z
N ASN A 1 4.74 19.51 -5.60
CA ASN A 1 3.34 19.08 -5.48
C ASN A 1 2.52 19.56 -6.68
N GLU A 2 2.50 20.86 -6.98
CA GLU A 2 1.78 21.46 -8.13
C GLU A 2 1.90 20.70 -9.46
N ILE A 3 3.11 20.26 -9.83
CA ILE A 3 3.35 19.56 -11.11
C ILE A 3 3.38 18.03 -10.93
N GLY A 4 4.05 17.57 -9.87
CA GLY A 4 4.41 16.16 -9.73
C GLY A 4 3.41 15.28 -8.98
N ALA A 5 2.40 15.87 -8.33
CA ALA A 5 1.34 15.13 -7.63
C ALA A 5 0.32 14.50 -8.58
N GLU A 6 0.24 14.98 -9.83
CA GLU A 6 -0.62 14.40 -10.86
C GLU A 6 -0.33 12.91 -11.05
N ARG A 7 -1.39 12.10 -11.15
CA ARG A 7 -1.27 10.65 -11.34
C ARG A 7 -0.79 10.36 -12.76
N GLY A 8 0.33 9.65 -12.86
CA GLY A 8 0.88 9.19 -14.13
C GLY A 8 0.18 7.92 -14.65
N ASN A 9 0.59 7.50 -15.84
CA ASN A 9 -0.01 6.37 -16.56
C ASN A 9 0.10 5.02 -15.84
N ASN A 10 1.06 4.87 -14.93
CA ASN A 10 1.31 3.66 -14.15
C ASN A 10 0.53 3.62 -12.82
N GLY A 11 -0.33 4.62 -12.56
CA GLY A 11 -1.11 4.73 -11.34
C GLY A 11 -0.41 5.42 -10.19
N MET A 12 0.88 5.76 -10.29
CA MET A 12 1.62 6.52 -9.27
C MET A 12 1.71 8.01 -9.64
N PRO A 13 1.86 8.93 -8.68
CA PRO A 13 2.21 10.31 -8.99
C PRO A 13 3.53 10.43 -9.79
N LYS A 14 3.58 11.40 -10.70
CA LYS A 14 4.72 11.60 -11.63
C LYS A 14 6.05 11.76 -10.90
N LEU A 15 6.13 12.70 -9.96
CA LEU A 15 7.36 13.00 -9.22
C LEU A 15 7.05 13.66 -7.89
N LEU A 16 7.46 13.04 -6.79
CA LEU A 16 7.25 13.59 -5.45
C LEU A 16 8.56 13.64 -4.68
N PRO A 17 8.77 14.67 -3.84
CA PRO A 17 9.97 14.77 -3.02
C PRO A 17 9.97 13.67 -1.95
N GLY A 18 11.17 13.17 -1.62
CA GLY A 18 11.39 12.33 -0.45
C GLY A 18 12.03 13.14 0.67
N LEU A 19 11.68 12.83 1.91
CA LEU A 19 12.26 13.46 3.10
C LEU A 19 13.25 12.52 3.78
N ASN A 20 14.28 13.10 4.40
CA ASN A 20 15.25 12.37 5.20
C ASN A 20 15.52 13.14 6.49
N LEU A 21 15.06 12.60 7.62
CA LEU A 21 15.25 13.13 8.96
C LEU A 21 16.40 12.38 9.62
N ILE A 22 17.39 13.11 10.12
CA ILE A 22 18.61 12.55 10.72
C ILE A 22 18.68 13.01 12.18
N ALA A 23 18.63 12.05 13.09
CA ALA A 23 18.79 12.25 14.52
C ALA A 23 20.26 12.18 14.94
N GLY A 24 20.63 12.89 16.01
CA GLY A 24 21.95 12.92 16.61
C GLY A 24 22.87 14.01 16.06
N LEU A 25 22.32 15.00 15.33
CA LEU A 25 23.08 16.14 14.83
C LEU A 25 23.38 17.15 15.94
N ASP A 26 24.41 17.98 15.75
CA ASP A 26 24.80 19.01 16.72
C ASP A 26 23.64 19.95 17.05
N GLY A 27 23.43 20.20 18.35
CA GLY A 27 22.36 21.07 18.83
C GLY A 27 20.97 20.44 18.81
N GLU A 28 20.80 19.18 18.39
CA GLU A 28 19.51 18.49 18.49
C GLU A 28 19.09 18.34 19.96
N THR A 29 17.82 18.62 20.23
CA THR A 29 17.22 18.49 21.56
C THR A 29 16.00 17.58 21.53
N SER A 30 15.40 17.30 22.68
CA SER A 30 14.08 16.65 22.73
C SER A 30 13.02 17.40 21.92
N GLY A 31 13.09 18.74 21.89
CA GLY A 31 12.13 19.58 21.18
C GLY A 31 12.22 19.46 19.65
N THR A 32 13.37 19.05 19.11
CA THR A 32 13.56 18.85 17.66
C THR A 32 12.63 17.76 17.11
N TYR A 33 12.36 16.70 17.88
CA TYR A 33 11.41 15.67 17.47
C TYR A 33 9.98 16.21 17.36
N THR A 34 9.58 17.10 18.28
CA THR A 34 8.28 17.77 18.24
C THR A 34 8.18 18.66 16.99
N GLN A 35 9.19 19.50 16.75
CA GLN A 35 9.23 20.35 15.56
C GLN A 35 9.17 19.55 14.26
N ASN A 36 9.87 18.42 14.18
CA ASN A 36 9.80 17.53 13.03
C ASN A 36 8.39 16.94 12.84
N MET A 37 7.73 16.52 13.93
CA MET A 37 6.34 16.04 13.84
C MET A 37 5.38 17.14 13.39
N ASP A 38 5.52 18.35 13.93
CA ASP A 38 4.66 19.47 13.58
C ASP A 38 4.85 19.87 12.10
N PHE A 39 6.08 19.88 11.61
CA PHE A 39 6.36 20.05 10.18
C PHE A 39 5.65 18.99 9.33
N LEU A 40 5.75 17.71 9.70
CA LEU A 40 5.11 16.62 8.95
C LEU A 40 3.58 16.69 8.98
N ARG A 41 2.99 17.13 10.10
CA ARG A 41 1.55 17.38 10.22
C ARG A 41 1.10 18.53 9.32
N ASN A 42 1.86 19.63 9.30
CA ASN A 42 1.57 20.77 8.42
C ASN A 42 1.56 20.34 6.94
N LEU A 43 2.45 19.43 6.51
CA LEU A 43 2.39 18.89 5.14
C LEU A 43 1.05 18.18 4.84
N LEU A 44 0.50 17.45 5.81
CA LEU A 44 -0.82 16.83 5.66
C LEU A 44 -1.94 17.86 5.64
N ASP A 45 -1.87 18.88 6.50
CA ASP A 45 -2.88 19.94 6.57
C ASP A 45 -2.92 20.77 5.28
N GLU A 46 -1.75 21.04 4.70
CA GLU A 46 -1.59 21.70 3.39
C GLU A 46 -1.88 20.77 2.20
N GLN A 47 -2.30 19.53 2.44
CA GLN A 47 -2.60 18.53 1.41
C GLN A 47 -1.41 18.24 0.47
N LEU A 48 -0.18 18.42 0.96
CA LEU A 48 1.03 18.13 0.21
C LEU A 48 1.33 16.64 0.25
N LEU A 49 1.79 16.13 -0.90
CA LEU A 49 2.27 14.76 -1.04
C LEU A 49 3.79 14.71 -0.98
N ILE A 50 4.29 13.66 -0.34
CA ILE A 50 5.70 13.26 -0.35
C ILE A 50 5.78 11.79 -0.73
N ARG A 51 6.88 11.40 -1.38
CA ARG A 51 7.06 10.01 -1.82
C ARG A 51 7.36 9.08 -0.66
N ARG A 52 8.14 9.54 0.31
CA ARG A 52 8.67 8.73 1.41
C ARG A 52 9.28 9.62 2.48
N ILE A 53 9.23 9.16 3.72
CA ILE A 53 10.05 9.66 4.83
C ILE A 53 11.10 8.62 5.21
N ASN A 54 12.36 9.03 5.28
CA ASN A 54 13.44 8.26 5.89
C ASN A 54 13.77 8.88 7.24
N ILE A 55 13.91 8.04 8.27
CA ILE A 55 14.36 8.47 9.60
C ILE A 55 15.59 7.65 9.95
N ARG A 56 16.72 8.34 10.16
CA ARG A 56 18.04 7.74 10.38
C ARG A 56 18.72 8.38 11.58
N GLN A 57 19.76 7.73 12.07
CA GLN A 57 20.71 8.35 12.99
C GLN A 57 21.94 8.77 12.21
N VAL A 58 22.59 9.84 12.66
CA VAL A 58 23.85 10.29 12.09
C VAL A 58 24.91 9.18 12.23
N LEU A 59 25.76 9.07 11.22
CA LEU A 59 26.95 8.21 11.27
C LEU A 59 28.18 9.12 11.37
N PRO A 60 28.92 9.12 12.48
CA PRO A 60 30.08 10.00 12.70
C PRO A 60 31.31 9.49 11.92
N ILE A 61 31.33 9.68 10.60
CA ILE A 61 32.46 9.21 9.75
C ILE A 61 33.57 10.26 9.64
N ARG A 62 33.19 11.53 9.45
CA ARG A 62 34.15 12.63 9.19
C ARG A 62 34.39 13.53 10.41
N LYS A 63 33.52 13.41 11.40
CA LYS A 63 33.45 14.25 12.60
C LYS A 63 32.66 13.49 13.66
N GLU A 64 33.06 13.67 14.92
CA GLU A 64 32.29 13.23 16.08
C GLU A 64 31.06 14.11 16.33
N PHE A 65 29.99 13.48 16.81
CA PHE A 65 28.75 14.14 17.21
C PHE A 65 28.48 13.83 18.68
N ASP A 66 28.44 14.86 19.51
CA ASP A 66 28.30 14.70 20.97
C ASP A 66 26.85 14.44 21.42
N VAL A 67 25.88 14.55 20.50
CA VAL A 67 24.47 14.36 20.80
C VAL A 67 24.11 12.87 20.84
N LYS A 68 23.93 12.36 22.07
CA LYS A 68 23.45 10.99 22.29
C LYS A 68 21.95 10.88 22.01
N VAL A 69 21.58 10.10 21.00
CA VAL A 69 20.19 9.81 20.68
C VAL A 69 19.58 8.86 21.73
N ASN A 70 18.55 9.31 22.43
CA ASN A 70 17.80 8.45 23.35
C ASN A 70 17.03 7.37 22.56
N PRO A 71 17.29 6.06 22.79
CA PRO A 71 16.70 4.99 21.99
C PRO A 71 15.17 4.91 22.08
N ASN A 72 14.61 5.13 23.27
CA ASN A 72 13.17 5.04 23.49
C ASN A 72 12.43 6.19 22.80
N ARG A 73 12.93 7.42 22.94
CA ARG A 73 12.37 8.60 22.26
C ARG A 73 12.47 8.45 20.75
N PHE A 74 13.62 8.01 20.24
CA PHE A 74 13.81 7.81 18.80
C PHE A 74 12.90 6.72 18.24
N LYS A 75 12.72 5.62 18.97
CA LYS A 75 11.78 4.56 18.60
C LYS A 75 10.35 5.10 18.56
N LYS A 76 9.93 5.81 19.61
CA LYS A 76 8.60 6.42 19.70
C LYS A 76 8.33 7.39 18.55
N PHE A 77 9.26 8.29 18.25
CA PHE A 77 9.17 9.20 17.11
C PHE A 77 8.99 8.46 15.78
N LYS A 78 9.77 7.39 15.52
CA LYS A 78 9.60 6.59 14.30
C LYS A 78 8.23 5.91 14.23
N GLU A 79 7.69 5.48 15.37
CA GLU A 79 6.36 4.85 15.42
C GLU A 79 5.26 5.88 15.17
N ASP A 80 5.36 7.06 15.77
CA ASP A 80 4.41 8.16 15.59
C ASP A 80 4.40 8.65 14.13
N VAL A 81 5.58 8.85 13.51
CA VAL A 81 5.66 9.18 12.07
C VAL A 81 5.02 8.08 11.22
N ARG A 82 5.21 6.80 11.56
CA ARG A 82 4.64 5.70 10.77
C ARG A 82 3.13 5.65 10.83
N ASN A 83 2.58 5.76 12.04
CA ASN A 83 1.15 5.61 12.29
C ASN A 83 0.38 6.84 11.81
N ASP A 84 0.89 8.03 12.12
CA ASP A 84 0.14 9.27 11.94
C ASP A 84 0.43 9.93 10.59
N ILE A 85 1.62 9.71 10.01
CA ILE A 85 2.06 10.39 8.79
C ILE A 85 2.22 9.43 7.61
N ASP A 86 3.09 8.41 7.69
CA ASP A 86 3.37 7.49 6.56
C ASP A 86 2.06 6.82 6.10
N HIS A 87 1.24 6.34 7.03
CA HIS A 87 0.00 5.63 6.71
C HIS A 87 -1.04 6.53 6.03
N GLU A 88 -1.27 7.74 6.55
CA GLU A 88 -2.18 8.71 5.93
C GLU A 88 -1.65 9.22 4.58
N MET A 89 -0.34 9.45 4.47
CA MET A 89 0.30 9.83 3.22
C MET A 89 0.13 8.73 2.16
N LEU A 90 0.25 7.46 2.54
CA LEU A 90 0.08 6.33 1.63
C LEU A 90 -1.34 6.24 1.08
N LYS A 91 -2.36 6.44 1.93
CA LYS A 91 -3.78 6.51 1.51
C LYS A 91 -4.01 7.61 0.47
N ARG A 92 -3.41 8.78 0.65
CA ARG A 92 -3.53 9.90 -0.28
C ARG A 92 -2.77 9.66 -1.59
N LEU A 93 -1.59 9.05 -1.50
CA LEU A 93 -0.73 8.79 -2.65
C LEU A 93 -1.34 7.74 -3.60
N VAL A 94 -1.90 6.67 -3.04
CA VAL A 94 -2.60 5.61 -3.77
C VAL A 94 -3.95 5.28 -3.12
N PRO A 95 -5.01 6.08 -3.38
CA PRO A 95 -6.37 5.85 -2.89
C PRO A 95 -6.92 4.48 -3.30
N LYS A 96 -7.89 3.95 -2.54
CA LYS A 96 -8.59 2.70 -2.88
C LYS A 96 -9.18 2.82 -4.29
N GLY A 97 -9.07 1.76 -5.09
CA GLY A 97 -9.46 1.77 -6.50
C GLY A 97 -8.38 2.28 -7.46
N THR A 98 -7.24 2.78 -6.97
CA THR A 98 -6.11 3.10 -7.85
C THR A 98 -5.60 1.84 -8.52
N VAL A 99 -5.49 1.85 -9.85
CA VAL A 99 -4.87 0.76 -10.62
C VAL A 99 -3.39 1.06 -10.80
N LEU A 100 -2.54 0.21 -10.24
CA LEU A 100 -1.10 0.22 -10.41
C LEU A 100 -0.74 -0.74 -11.53
N LYS A 101 -0.15 -0.21 -12.59
CA LYS A 101 0.17 -1.00 -13.78
C LYS A 101 1.51 -1.71 -13.66
N ASP A 102 1.65 -2.83 -14.36
CA ASP A 102 2.91 -3.55 -14.52
C ASP A 102 3.61 -3.90 -13.19
N VAL A 103 2.83 -4.35 -12.19
CA VAL A 103 3.39 -4.80 -10.92
C VAL A 103 4.03 -6.17 -11.12
N PHE A 104 5.35 -6.23 -10.95
CA PHE A 104 6.12 -7.46 -11.09
C PHE A 104 6.04 -8.31 -9.83
N MET A 105 5.64 -9.58 -9.97
CA MET A 105 5.50 -10.53 -8.86
C MET A 105 6.87 -11.15 -8.51
N GLU A 106 7.34 -10.90 -7.30
CA GLU A 106 8.71 -11.23 -6.88
C GLU A 106 8.79 -12.46 -5.99
N ILE A 107 7.87 -12.58 -5.02
CA ILE A 107 7.97 -13.62 -4.00
C ILE A 107 6.61 -14.07 -3.49
N HIS A 108 6.56 -15.34 -3.10
CA HIS A 108 5.45 -15.94 -2.37
C HIS A 108 5.76 -15.98 -0.88
N ASP A 109 4.80 -15.56 -0.07
CA ASP A 109 4.85 -15.73 1.38
C ASP A 109 3.53 -16.34 1.86
N VAL A 110 3.60 -17.57 2.36
CA VAL A 110 2.43 -18.36 2.79
C VAL A 110 1.33 -18.37 1.72
N LYS A 111 0.28 -17.53 1.83
CA LYS A 111 -0.84 -17.42 0.87
C LYS A 111 -0.81 -16.13 0.05
N THR A 112 0.10 -15.23 0.36
CA THR A 112 0.25 -13.93 -0.28
C THR A 112 1.28 -14.02 -1.41
N THR A 113 1.07 -13.23 -2.45
CA THR A 113 2.10 -12.91 -3.44
C THR A 113 2.50 -11.46 -3.26
N PHE A 114 3.79 -11.20 -3.18
CA PHE A 114 4.32 -9.86 -3.09
C PHE A 114 4.93 -9.43 -4.41
N GLY A 115 4.62 -8.20 -4.81
CA GLY A 115 5.16 -7.60 -6.01
C GLY A 115 5.42 -6.11 -5.84
N ARG A 116 6.12 -5.55 -6.81
CA ARG A 116 6.47 -4.12 -6.89
C ARG A 116 6.50 -3.68 -8.34
N GLN A 117 6.22 -2.40 -8.57
CA GLN A 117 6.52 -1.79 -9.88
C GLN A 117 8.04 -1.62 -10.03
N ILE A 118 8.52 -1.56 -11.27
CA ILE A 118 9.91 -1.17 -11.53
C ILE A 118 10.06 0.34 -11.27
N GLY A 119 11.04 0.72 -10.45
CA GLY A 119 11.32 2.12 -10.14
C GLY A 119 12.31 2.30 -8.99
N SER A 120 12.67 3.55 -8.70
CA SER A 120 13.64 3.90 -7.65
C SER A 120 13.11 3.66 -6.22
N TYR A 121 11.81 3.81 -6.01
CA TYR A 121 11.14 3.59 -4.72
C TYR A 121 9.72 3.04 -4.89
N PRO A 122 9.57 1.80 -5.39
CA PRO A 122 8.26 1.21 -5.57
C PRO A 122 7.64 0.79 -4.24
N LEU A 123 6.30 0.82 -4.18
CA LEU A 123 5.55 0.34 -3.03
C LEU A 123 5.56 -1.19 -3.02
N LEU A 124 5.68 -1.80 -1.83
CA LEU A 124 5.43 -3.22 -1.66
C LEU A 124 3.92 -3.47 -1.73
N ILE A 125 3.52 -4.40 -2.60
CA ILE A 125 2.12 -4.72 -2.89
C ILE A 125 1.90 -6.17 -2.50
N GLY A 126 0.96 -6.43 -1.58
CA GLY A 126 0.55 -7.77 -1.19
C GLY A 126 -0.77 -8.17 -1.84
N ILE A 127 -0.76 -9.25 -2.60
CA ILE A 127 -1.94 -9.85 -3.22
C ILE A 127 -2.34 -11.06 -2.37
N PRO A 128 -3.58 -11.16 -1.86
CA PRO A 128 -3.98 -12.15 -0.85
C PRO A 128 -4.14 -13.59 -1.39
N TYR A 129 -3.55 -13.87 -2.55
CA TYR A 129 -3.58 -15.16 -3.22
C TYR A 129 -2.36 -15.34 -4.13
N LYS A 130 -2.25 -16.52 -4.76
CA LYS A 130 -1.08 -16.90 -5.56
C LYS A 130 -1.20 -16.42 -7.00
N LEU A 131 -0.28 -15.56 -7.39
CA LEU A 131 -0.01 -15.18 -8.77
C LEU A 131 1.30 -15.80 -9.23
N GLU A 132 1.48 -15.96 -10.53
CA GLU A 132 2.72 -16.49 -11.10
C GLU A 132 3.87 -15.49 -10.87
N LEU A 133 4.98 -15.98 -10.30
CA LEU A 133 6.18 -15.19 -10.10
C LEU A 133 6.88 -14.90 -11.43
N GLY A 134 7.59 -13.77 -11.52
CA GLY A 134 8.28 -13.38 -12.75
C GLY A 134 7.38 -12.78 -13.82
N LYS A 135 6.07 -12.63 -13.55
CA LYS A 135 5.11 -11.95 -14.42
C LYS A 135 4.67 -10.61 -13.84
N THR A 136 4.16 -9.74 -14.72
CA THR A 136 3.54 -8.48 -14.34
C THR A 136 2.03 -8.57 -14.38
N TYR A 137 1.37 -7.85 -13.47
CA TYR A 137 -0.08 -7.75 -13.38
C TYR A 137 -0.47 -6.30 -13.09
N ASP A 138 -1.62 -5.88 -13.60
CA ASP A 138 -2.26 -4.64 -13.16
C ASP A 138 -3.03 -4.91 -11.87
N ILE A 139 -2.70 -4.18 -10.82
CA ILE A 139 -3.22 -4.42 -9.47
C ILE A 139 -4.04 -3.22 -9.02
N VAL A 140 -5.30 -3.46 -8.63
CA VAL A 140 -6.13 -2.44 -7.98
C VAL A 140 -5.88 -2.43 -6.47
N VAL A 141 -5.70 -1.23 -5.91
CA VAL A 141 -5.51 -1.03 -4.47
C VAL A 141 -6.83 -1.23 -3.73
N THR A 142 -6.83 -2.14 -2.75
CA THR A 142 -8.02 -2.48 -1.95
C THR A 142 -7.88 -2.06 -0.48
N ASP A 143 -6.65 -2.01 0.05
CA ASP A 143 -6.37 -1.63 1.43
C ASP A 143 -4.90 -1.20 1.63
N TRP A 144 -4.56 -0.70 2.82
CA TRP A 144 -3.22 -0.25 3.17
C TRP A 144 -2.71 -0.89 4.45
N GLY A 145 -1.48 -1.39 4.41
CA GLY A 145 -0.70 -1.70 5.59
C GLY A 145 0.05 -0.49 6.12
N MET A 146 1.00 -0.76 7.03
CA MET A 146 1.87 0.27 7.60
C MET A 146 2.78 0.94 6.58
N ARG A 147 3.32 0.14 5.64
CA ARG A 147 4.31 0.57 4.62
C ARG A 147 4.15 -0.16 3.29
N SER A 148 3.03 -0.84 3.14
CA SER A 148 2.68 -1.67 2.01
C SER A 148 1.24 -1.40 1.67
N ILE A 149 0.85 -1.82 0.49
CA ILE A 149 -0.54 -1.79 0.06
C ILE A 149 -1.01 -3.23 -0.14
N THR A 150 -2.31 -3.43 -0.01
CA THR A 150 -2.98 -4.66 -0.41
C THR A 150 -3.76 -4.38 -1.67
N GLY A 151 -3.72 -5.32 -2.60
CA GLY A 151 -4.47 -5.22 -3.84
C GLY A 151 -4.84 -6.56 -4.43
N ILE A 152 -5.65 -6.53 -5.47
CA ILE A 152 -6.06 -7.69 -6.26
C ILE A 152 -5.84 -7.36 -7.74
N GLU A 153 -5.86 -8.36 -8.60
CA GLU A 153 -5.81 -8.12 -10.05
C GLU A 153 -6.94 -7.18 -10.48
N ASN A 154 -6.66 -6.28 -11.43
CA ASN A 154 -7.68 -5.42 -12.00
C ASN A 154 -8.70 -6.21 -12.85
N GLU A 155 -8.35 -7.42 -13.28
CA GLU A 155 -9.22 -8.36 -13.98
C GLU A 155 -9.22 -9.72 -13.27
N VAL A 156 -10.14 -9.90 -12.33
CA VAL A 156 -10.32 -11.13 -11.56
C VAL A 156 -11.29 -12.07 -12.26
N ASP A 157 -10.79 -13.21 -12.73
CA ASP A 157 -11.61 -14.30 -13.26
C ASP A 157 -12.26 -15.10 -12.14
N ILE A 158 -13.49 -14.72 -11.80
CA ILE A 158 -14.21 -15.34 -10.70
C ILE A 158 -14.62 -16.77 -10.99
N ASN A 159 -14.62 -17.27 -12.22
CA ASN A 159 -14.98 -18.64 -12.55
C ASN A 159 -13.79 -19.60 -12.34
N HIS A 160 -12.57 -19.13 -12.61
CA HIS A 160 -11.38 -19.98 -12.62
C HIS A 160 -10.50 -19.84 -11.37
N LEU A 161 -10.70 -18.81 -10.53
CA LEU A 161 -9.96 -18.68 -9.28
C LEU A 161 -10.12 -19.91 -8.39
N THR A 162 -9.04 -20.35 -7.76
CA THR A 162 -9.10 -21.42 -6.75
C THR A 162 -9.91 -20.97 -5.54
N MET A 163 -10.48 -21.93 -4.79
CA MET A 163 -11.21 -21.66 -3.55
C MET A 163 -10.40 -20.80 -2.55
N THR A 164 -9.10 -21.07 -2.43
CA THR A 164 -8.23 -20.26 -1.54
C THR A 164 -8.09 -18.83 -2.05
N SER A 165 -8.01 -18.62 -3.37
CA SER A 165 -7.86 -17.29 -3.95
C SER A 165 -9.12 -16.46 -3.83
N LEU A 166 -10.27 -17.07 -4.08
CA LEU A 166 -11.57 -16.45 -3.81
C LEU A 166 -11.70 -15.99 -2.37
N ALA A 167 -11.31 -16.84 -1.41
CA ALA A 167 -11.42 -16.49 0.00
C ALA A 167 -10.49 -15.35 0.42
N GLY A 168 -9.43 -15.10 -0.35
CA GLY A 168 -8.52 -13.97 -0.17
C GLY A 168 -9.07 -12.64 -0.71
N LEU A 169 -10.07 -12.67 -1.59
CA LEU A 169 -10.68 -11.45 -2.10
C LEU A 169 -11.33 -10.63 -0.96
N PRO A 170 -11.23 -9.28 -1.02
CA PRO A 170 -11.85 -8.41 -0.03
C PRO A 170 -13.32 -8.75 0.23
N GLY A 171 -13.68 -8.97 1.49
CA GLY A 171 -15.07 -9.23 1.90
C GLY A 171 -15.65 -10.61 1.57
N ILE A 172 -14.95 -11.47 0.81
CA ILE A 172 -15.46 -12.79 0.42
C ILE A 172 -15.26 -13.82 1.55
N GLY A 173 -14.01 -14.08 1.95
CA GLY A 173 -13.70 -15.08 2.98
C GLY A 173 -14.15 -16.51 2.62
N LYS A 174 -13.96 -17.47 3.53
CA LYS A 174 -14.18 -18.91 3.24
C LYS A 174 -15.62 -19.26 2.89
N LYS A 175 -16.59 -18.66 3.61
CA LYS A 175 -18.02 -19.00 3.47
C LYS A 175 -18.58 -18.57 2.12
N ARG A 176 -18.35 -17.31 1.70
CA ARG A 176 -18.82 -16.83 0.39
C ARG A 176 -18.05 -17.50 -0.73
N ALA A 177 -16.74 -17.69 -0.60
CA ALA A 177 -15.95 -18.40 -1.59
C ALA A 177 -16.48 -19.82 -1.86
N SER A 178 -16.89 -20.57 -0.83
CA SER A 178 -17.53 -21.89 -1.00
C SER A 178 -18.82 -21.81 -1.82
N LYS A 179 -19.70 -20.84 -1.51
CA LYS A 179 -20.93 -20.61 -2.28
C LYS A 179 -20.64 -20.27 -3.74
N ILE A 180 -19.65 -19.40 -3.99
CA ILE A 180 -19.21 -19.03 -5.33
C ILE A 180 -18.75 -20.28 -6.08
N VAL A 181 -17.88 -21.11 -5.48
CA VAL A 181 -17.40 -22.36 -6.10
C VAL A 181 -18.55 -23.29 -6.50
N MET A 182 -19.56 -23.45 -5.64
CA MET A 182 -20.72 -24.31 -5.91
C MET A 182 -21.66 -23.78 -7.00
N ALA A 183 -21.70 -22.45 -7.19
CA ALA A 183 -22.62 -21.79 -8.11
C ALA A 183 -22.00 -21.46 -9.48
N ARG A 184 -20.68 -21.61 -9.63
CA ARG A 184 -19.99 -21.46 -10.92
C ARG A 184 -20.47 -22.49 -11.95
N PRO A 185 -20.40 -22.18 -13.25
CA PRO A 185 -19.94 -20.91 -13.82
C PRO A 185 -21.03 -19.83 -13.79
N PHE A 186 -20.62 -18.58 -13.62
CA PHE A 186 -21.50 -17.42 -13.77
C PHE A 186 -21.46 -16.91 -15.20
N THR A 187 -22.64 -16.65 -15.78
CA THR A 187 -22.77 -16.06 -17.13
C THR A 187 -23.05 -14.56 -17.09
N ASP A 188 -23.48 -14.04 -15.95
CA ASP A 188 -23.75 -12.62 -15.73
C ASP A 188 -23.45 -12.22 -14.29
N LEU A 189 -23.23 -10.92 -14.06
CA LEU A 189 -22.88 -10.38 -12.75
C LEU A 189 -24.06 -10.41 -11.75
N ALA A 190 -25.31 -10.47 -12.22
CA ALA A 190 -26.48 -10.50 -11.34
C ALA A 190 -26.61 -11.85 -10.62
N GLN A 191 -26.21 -12.95 -11.26
CA GLN A 191 -26.09 -14.26 -10.60
C GLN A 191 -25.04 -14.21 -9.49
N LEU A 192 -23.89 -13.60 -9.76
CA LEU A 192 -22.81 -13.47 -8.78
C LEU A 192 -23.21 -12.59 -7.59
N GLU A 193 -23.88 -11.47 -7.83
CA GLU A 193 -24.41 -10.57 -6.80
C GLU A 193 -25.31 -11.32 -5.81
N LYS A 194 -26.24 -12.14 -6.32
CA LYS A 194 -27.13 -12.97 -5.50
C LYS A 194 -26.39 -13.98 -4.64
N VAL A 195 -25.27 -14.53 -5.13
CA VAL A 195 -24.47 -15.52 -4.39
C VAL A 195 -23.61 -14.86 -3.30
N ILE A 196 -23.06 -13.68 -3.58
CA ILE A 196 -22.28 -12.89 -2.60
C ILE A 196 -23.18 -12.42 -1.45
N ASP A 197 -24.43 -12.06 -1.77
CA ASP A 197 -25.47 -11.71 -0.80
C ASP A 197 -25.02 -10.59 0.17
N ASP A 198 -24.32 -9.60 -0.40
CA ASP A 198 -23.78 -8.43 0.27
C ASP A 198 -23.48 -7.33 -0.76
N PRO A 199 -24.36 -6.32 -0.90
CA PRO A 199 -24.19 -5.28 -1.91
C PRO A 199 -22.89 -4.48 -1.76
N HIS A 200 -22.37 -4.31 -0.54
CA HIS A 200 -21.14 -3.55 -0.34
C HIS A 200 -19.94 -4.31 -0.89
N VAL A 201 -19.82 -5.59 -0.54
CA VAL A 201 -18.75 -6.47 -1.04
C VAL A 201 -18.83 -6.64 -2.56
N PHE A 202 -20.03 -6.81 -3.11
CA PHE A 202 -20.20 -6.93 -4.55
C PHE A 202 -19.80 -5.65 -5.28
N ASN A 203 -20.25 -4.48 -4.81
CA ASN A 203 -19.93 -3.20 -5.45
C ASN A 203 -18.44 -2.86 -5.41
N ASP A 204 -17.73 -3.26 -4.35
CA ASP A 204 -16.28 -3.08 -4.25
C ASP A 204 -15.49 -3.92 -5.27
N LEU A 205 -16.04 -5.07 -5.71
CA LEU A 205 -15.36 -5.99 -6.62
C LEU A 205 -15.85 -5.89 -8.07
N ARG A 206 -17.12 -5.55 -8.31
CA ARG A 206 -17.78 -5.69 -9.63
C ARG A 206 -17.04 -5.04 -10.79
N GLY A 207 -16.33 -3.92 -10.54
CA GLY A 207 -15.58 -3.20 -11.58
C GLY A 207 -14.31 -3.92 -12.04
N HIS A 208 -13.89 -4.96 -11.32
CA HIS A 208 -12.68 -5.72 -11.55
C HIS A 208 -12.96 -7.19 -11.87
N ILE A 209 -14.23 -7.62 -11.89
CA ILE A 209 -14.60 -9.01 -12.15
C ILE A 209 -14.79 -9.22 -13.64
N ILE A 210 -14.19 -10.28 -14.15
CA ILE A 210 -14.44 -10.81 -15.50
C ILE A 210 -15.05 -12.21 -15.38
N LEU A 211 -16.00 -12.50 -16.27
CA LEU A 211 -16.69 -13.78 -16.38
C LEU A 211 -16.20 -14.46 -17.67
N LYS A 212 -15.02 -15.07 -17.60
CA LYS A 212 -14.48 -15.90 -18.68
C LYS A 212 -14.83 -17.37 -18.47
#